data_AF-A0A707YYR8-F1
#
_entry.id   AF-A0A707YYR8-F1
#
_cell.length_a   1.000
_cell.length_b   1.000
_cell.length_c   1.000
_cell.angle_alpha   90.00
_cell.angle_beta   90.00
_cell.angle_gamma   90.00
#
_symmetry.space_group_name_H-M   'P 1'
#
loop_
_entity.id
_entity.type
_entity.pdbx_description
1 polymer ?
#
loop_
_entity_poly.entity_id
_entity_poly.type
_entity_poly.pdbx_seq_one_letter_code
_entity_poly.pdbx_strand_id
1 'polypeptide(L)'
;MQTQDTFYQVMRRHGVTRRSFLKFCSLTATSLGLSSSMIPQIAYALENKPRTPVIWLHGLECTCCTESFIRSAHPLAKDAILSLISLDYDDTIMAAAGQQAEQALADVMREYKGNYIVAVEGNAPLNEDGMF
;
A
#
# COMPACT_ATOMS: atom_id res chain seq x y z
N MET A 1 -11.75 6.54 13.98
CA MET A 1 -11.64 6.58 12.52
C MET A 1 -10.43 7.43 12.17
N GLN A 2 -9.27 6.82 11.91
CA GLN A 2 -8.11 7.59 11.46
C GLN A 2 -8.34 7.95 9.99
N THR A 3 -8.38 9.24 9.68
CA THR A 3 -8.46 9.73 8.31
C THR A 3 -7.17 9.29 7.59
N GLN A 4 -7.25 8.34 6.66
CA GLN A 4 -6.08 7.93 5.89
C GLN A 4 -5.60 9.12 5.04
N ASP A 5 -4.31 9.44 5.14
CA ASP A 5 -3.72 10.53 4.39
C ASP A 5 -3.73 10.24 2.88
N THR A 6 -4.00 11.26 2.08
CA THR A 6 -3.86 11.18 0.62
C THR A 6 -2.39 11.29 0.21
N PHE A 7 -2.04 10.82 -1.00
CA PHE A 7 -0.67 10.96 -1.53
C PHE A 7 -0.17 12.40 -1.48
N TYR A 8 -1.02 13.37 -1.83
CA TYR A 8 -0.69 14.77 -1.73
C TYR A 8 -0.34 15.18 -0.30
N GLN A 9 -1.13 14.78 0.69
CA GLN A 9 -0.88 15.13 2.09
C GLN A 9 0.46 14.57 2.59
N VAL A 10 0.79 13.33 2.22
CA VAL A 10 2.09 12.73 2.54
C VAL A 10 3.23 13.52 1.89
N MET A 11 3.15 13.81 0.59
CA MET A 11 4.15 14.63 -0.11
C MET A 11 4.31 16.02 0.54
N ARG A 12 3.22 16.64 0.99
CA ARG A 12 3.25 17.92 1.70
C ARG A 12 4.00 17.84 3.04
N ARG A 13 3.82 16.75 3.81
CA ARG A 13 4.57 16.53 5.07
C ARG A 13 6.06 16.36 4.84
N HIS A 14 6.44 15.78 3.70
CA HIS A 14 7.84 15.69 3.27
C HIS A 14 8.39 16.99 2.62
N GLY A 15 7.66 18.10 2.71
CA GLY A 15 8.14 19.42 2.24
C GLY A 15 7.97 19.67 0.74
N VAL A 16 7.26 18.82 0.00
CA VAL A 16 7.00 19.04 -1.42
C VAL A 16 6.07 20.24 -1.60
N THR A 17 6.52 21.25 -2.35
CA THR A 17 5.69 22.42 -2.67
C THR A 17 4.58 22.07 -3.66
N ARG A 18 3.49 22.85 -3.69
CA ARG A 18 2.41 22.67 -4.70
C ARG A 18 2.95 22.75 -6.13
N ARG A 19 3.95 23.60 -6.39
CA ARG A 19 4.61 23.71 -7.70
C ARG A 19 5.37 22.42 -8.05
N SER A 20 6.14 21.85 -7.13
CA SER A 20 6.86 20.59 -7.35
C SER A 20 5.90 19.42 -7.56
N PHE A 21 4.79 19.38 -6.82
CA PHE A 21 3.73 18.39 -7.01
C PHE A 21 3.10 18.45 -8.42
N LEU A 22 2.77 19.65 -8.91
CA LEU A 22 2.25 19.79 -10.27
C LEU A 22 3.27 19.39 -11.33
N LYS A 23 4.56 19.72 -11.13
CA LYS A 23 5.64 19.23 -12.00
C LYS A 23 5.73 17.70 -12.02
N PHE A 24 5.58 17.06 -10.87
CA PHE A 24 5.51 15.60 -10.80
C PHE A 24 4.32 15.06 -11.60
N CYS A 25 3.12 15.64 -11.45
CA CYS A 25 1.94 15.23 -12.24
C CYS A 25 2.18 15.38 -13.75
N SER A 26 2.85 16.45 -14.18
CA SER A 26 3.26 16.66 -15.58
C SER A 26 4.26 15.60 -16.05
N LEU A 27 5.27 15.27 -15.25
CA LEU A 27 6.24 14.23 -15.58
C LEU A 27 5.58 12.86 -15.68
N THR A 28 4.67 12.53 -14.76
CA THR A 28 3.90 11.29 -14.76
C THR A 28 3.01 11.17 -16.00
N ALA A 29 2.31 12.26 -16.39
CA ALA A 29 1.52 12.26 -17.62
C ALA A 29 2.41 11.95 -18.84
N THR A 30 3.55 12.63 -18.95
CA THR A 30 4.51 12.42 -20.05
C THR A 30 5.09 11.01 -20.04
N SER A 31 5.48 10.46 -18.89
CA SER A 31 6.06 9.12 -18.79
C SER A 31 5.07 8.02 -19.17
N LEU A 32 3.77 8.27 -18.95
CA LEU A 32 2.69 7.37 -19.35
C LEU A 32 2.20 7.61 -20.79
N GLY A 33 2.81 8.55 -21.54
CA GLY A 33 2.38 8.89 -22.89
C GLY A 33 1.02 9.59 -22.96
N LEU A 34 0.57 10.19 -21.86
CA LEU A 34 -0.71 10.87 -21.76
C LEU A 34 -0.62 12.33 -22.22
N SER A 35 -1.74 12.86 -22.73
CA SER A 35 -1.84 14.27 -23.11
C SER A 35 -1.77 15.20 -21.89
N SER A 36 -1.36 16.46 -22.11
CA SER A 36 -1.32 17.48 -21.06
C SER A 36 -2.68 17.76 -20.39
N SER A 37 -3.78 17.47 -21.09
CA SER A 37 -5.14 17.56 -20.54
C SER A 37 -5.42 16.56 -19.40
N MET A 38 -4.61 15.51 -19.25
CA MET A 38 -4.73 14.52 -18.17
C MET A 38 -4.06 14.98 -16.86
N ILE A 39 -3.20 16.00 -16.90
CA ILE A 39 -2.44 16.47 -15.73
C ILE A 39 -3.38 16.86 -14.57
N PRO A 40 -4.46 17.63 -14.77
CA PRO A 40 -5.39 17.97 -13.68
C PRO A 40 -6.08 16.75 -13.08
N GLN A 41 -6.38 15.72 -13.88
CA GLN A 41 -6.99 14.48 -13.40
C GLN A 41 -6.03 13.68 -12.52
N ILE A 42 -4.74 13.62 -12.91
CA ILE A 42 -3.69 12.98 -12.09
C ILE A 42 -3.53 13.74 -10.78
N ALA A 43 -3.45 15.07 -10.83
CA ALA A 43 -3.35 15.90 -9.63
C ALA A 43 -4.54 15.67 -8.69
N TYR A 44 -5.76 15.69 -9.23
CA TYR A 44 -6.98 15.42 -8.48
C TYR A 44 -6.98 14.03 -7.85
N ALA A 45 -6.54 13.00 -8.59
CA ALA A 45 -6.45 11.64 -8.07
C ALA A 45 -5.47 11.56 -6.88
N LEU A 46 -4.29 12.16 -6.99
CA LEU A 46 -3.30 12.17 -5.91
C LEU A 46 -3.71 13.06 -4.72
N GLU A 47 -4.53 14.09 -4.94
CA GLU A 47 -5.07 14.96 -3.90
C GLU A 47 -6.18 14.26 -3.09
N ASN A 48 -6.98 13.40 -3.72
CA ASN A 48 -8.23 12.88 -3.13
C ASN A 48 -8.22 11.38 -2.85
N LYS A 49 -7.38 10.58 -3.52
CA LYS A 49 -7.31 9.14 -3.25
C LYS A 49 -6.37 8.86 -2.07
N PRO A 50 -6.79 8.03 -1.11
CA PRO A 50 -5.90 7.54 -0.07
C PRO A 50 -4.83 6.62 -0.70
N ARG A 51 -3.82 6.28 0.10
CA ARG A 51 -2.85 5.24 -0.28
C ARG A 51 -3.56 3.91 -0.46
N THR A 52 -3.09 3.10 -1.41
CA THR A 52 -3.70 1.80 -1.68
C THR A 52 -3.51 0.86 -0.49
N PRO A 53 -4.59 0.32 0.09
CA PRO A 53 -4.53 -0.70 1.12
C PRO A 53 -3.92 -2.00 0.59
N VAL A 54 -3.04 -2.60 1.37
CA VAL A 54 -2.40 -3.88 1.10
C VAL A 54 -2.59 -4.80 2.30
N ILE A 55 -3.08 -6.00 2.02
CA ILE A 55 -3.12 -7.13 2.95
C ILE A 55 -2.03 -8.10 2.51
N TRP A 56 -1.13 -8.44 3.42
CA TRP A 56 -0.07 -9.44 3.20
C TRP A 56 -0.40 -10.71 3.98
N LEU A 57 -0.76 -11.78 3.27
CA LEU A 57 -1.12 -13.06 3.87
C LEU A 57 0.07 -14.01 3.81
N HIS A 58 0.28 -14.71 4.91
CA HIS A 58 1.30 -15.75 5.06
C HIS A 58 0.65 -17.14 5.00
N GLY A 59 1.03 -17.94 4.02
CA GLY A 59 0.68 -19.35 3.89
C GLY A 59 1.81 -20.25 4.41
N LEU A 60 2.11 -21.34 3.70
CA LEU A 60 3.28 -22.17 3.99
C LEU A 60 4.55 -21.55 3.42
N GLU A 61 5.35 -20.96 4.29
CA GLU A 61 6.29 -19.92 3.89
C GLU A 61 7.58 -19.91 4.76
N CYS A 62 8.64 -19.22 4.30
CA CYS A 62 9.96 -19.16 4.98
C CYS A 62 10.36 -17.80 5.56
N THR A 63 9.45 -16.83 5.48
CA THR A 63 9.49 -15.40 5.82
C THR A 63 10.54 -14.63 5.02
N CYS A 64 11.06 -15.29 4.00
CA CYS A 64 12.14 -14.87 3.13
C CYS A 64 11.68 -13.81 2.13
N CYS A 65 10.41 -13.77 1.72
CA CYS A 65 9.87 -12.68 0.91
C CYS A 65 9.66 -11.42 1.76
N THR A 66 9.17 -11.55 3.00
CA THR A 66 9.15 -10.42 3.95
C THR A 66 10.55 -9.90 4.29
N GLU A 67 11.54 -10.76 4.51
CA GLU A 67 12.94 -10.33 4.72
C GLU A 67 13.45 -9.54 3.50
N SER A 68 13.16 -10.04 2.30
CA SER A 68 13.51 -9.35 1.05
C SER A 68 12.87 -7.97 0.96
N PHE A 69 11.58 -7.84 1.32
CA PHE A 69 10.87 -6.57 1.36
C PHE A 69 11.50 -5.58 2.35
N ILE A 70 11.79 -6.02 3.57
CA ILE A 70 12.45 -5.21 4.61
C ILE A 70 13.81 -4.69 4.14
N ARG A 71 14.52 -5.49 3.33
CA ARG A 71 15.85 -5.15 2.78
C ARG A 71 15.82 -4.39 1.45
N SER A 72 14.64 -4.04 0.94
CA SER A 72 14.50 -3.27 -0.29
C SER A 72 15.21 -1.91 -0.19
N ALA A 73 15.93 -1.52 -1.25
CA ALA A 73 16.69 -0.26 -1.30
C ALA A 73 15.95 0.87 -2.06
N HIS A 74 15.12 0.52 -3.05
CA HIS A 74 14.46 1.47 -3.94
C HIS A 74 13.05 0.98 -4.31
N PRO A 75 12.01 1.29 -3.50
CA PRO A 75 12.03 2.11 -2.28
C PRO A 75 12.53 1.36 -1.04
N LEU A 76 12.92 2.09 0.01
CA LEU A 76 13.11 1.49 1.35
C LEU A 76 11.76 0.99 1.88
N ALA A 77 11.75 -0.07 2.69
CA ALA A 77 10.52 -0.60 3.29
C ALA A 77 9.72 0.47 4.06
N LYS A 78 10.41 1.32 4.85
CA LYS A 78 9.78 2.45 5.53
C LYS A 78 9.11 3.44 4.57
N ASP A 79 9.68 3.68 3.40
CA ASP A 79 9.16 4.64 2.43
C ASP A 79 7.98 4.01 1.68
N ALA A 80 8.04 2.70 1.41
CA ALA A 80 6.91 1.95 0.87
C ALA A 80 5.71 2.01 1.82
N ILE A 81 5.90 1.65 3.09
CA ILE A 81 4.84 1.58 4.11
C ILE A 81 4.30 2.97 4.49
N LEU A 82 5.16 4.00 4.56
CA LEU A 82 4.74 5.32 5.03
C LEU A 82 4.31 6.26 3.90
N SER A 83 4.73 6.00 2.65
CA SER A 83 4.51 6.94 1.54
C SER A 83 3.86 6.36 0.29
N LEU A 84 3.92 5.05 0.05
CA LEU A 84 3.42 4.46 -1.21
C LEU A 84 2.14 3.66 -1.02
N ILE A 85 2.13 2.76 -0.05
CA ILE A 85 0.99 1.88 0.27
C ILE A 85 0.52 2.11 1.70
N SER A 86 -0.67 1.62 2.04
CA SER A 86 -1.07 1.38 3.42
C SER A 86 -0.95 -0.12 3.65
N LEU A 87 0.10 -0.56 4.34
CA LEU A 87 0.21 -1.97 4.73
C LEU A 87 -0.63 -2.18 5.99
N ASP A 88 -1.89 -2.56 5.79
CA ASP A 88 -2.88 -2.58 6.86
C ASP A 88 -2.96 -3.93 7.58
N TYR A 89 -2.37 -4.98 6.98
CA TYR A 89 -2.22 -6.31 7.59
C TYR A 89 -0.94 -6.98 7.10
N ASP A 90 -0.10 -7.42 8.04
CA ASP A 90 1.13 -8.21 7.84
C ASP A 90 1.53 -8.77 9.21
N ASP A 91 1.38 -10.08 9.42
CA ASP A 91 1.58 -10.72 10.72
C ASP A 91 3.02 -10.62 11.25
N THR A 92 4.00 -10.34 10.38
CA THR A 92 5.41 -10.30 10.74
C THR A 92 5.80 -8.94 11.33
N ILE A 93 5.28 -7.84 10.80
CA ILE A 93 5.70 -6.47 11.17
C ILE A 93 4.59 -5.58 11.73
N MET A 94 3.33 -6.05 11.76
CA MET A 94 2.25 -5.29 12.38
C MET A 94 2.36 -5.26 13.92
N ALA A 95 1.81 -4.19 14.51
CA ALA A 95 1.84 -4.03 15.96
C ALA A 95 0.74 -4.83 16.70
N ALA A 96 -0.39 -5.11 16.04
CA ALA A 96 -1.51 -5.83 16.65
C ALA A 96 -1.28 -7.35 16.54
N ALA A 97 -1.88 -8.12 17.44
CA ALA A 97 -1.78 -9.59 17.45
C ALA A 97 -3.11 -10.21 17.89
N GLY A 98 -3.30 -11.50 17.61
CA GLY A 98 -4.50 -12.22 18.03
C GLY A 98 -5.78 -11.56 17.51
N GLN A 99 -6.78 -11.39 18.39
CA GLN A 99 -8.09 -10.86 18.00
C GLN A 99 -8.02 -9.46 17.37
N GLN A 100 -7.07 -8.63 17.79
CA GLN A 100 -6.89 -7.29 17.25
C GLN A 100 -6.36 -7.33 15.81
N ALA A 101 -5.50 -8.28 15.48
CA ALA A 101 -5.02 -8.49 14.12
C ALA A 101 -6.15 -8.98 13.21
N GLU A 102 -6.92 -9.98 13.67
CA GLU A 102 -8.10 -10.49 12.94
C GLU A 102 -9.15 -9.40 12.69
N GLN A 103 -9.39 -8.55 13.69
CA GLN A 103 -10.30 -7.42 13.54
C GLN A 103 -9.77 -6.42 12.51
N ALA A 104 -8.48 -6.12 12.51
CA ALA A 104 -7.87 -5.24 11.51
C ALA A 104 -8.03 -5.80 10.09
N LEU A 105 -7.78 -7.10 9.88
CA LEU A 105 -8.01 -7.77 8.61
C LEU A 105 -9.47 -7.64 8.15
N ALA A 106 -10.41 -7.98 9.03
CA ALA A 106 -11.84 -7.93 8.74
C ALA A 106 -12.31 -6.50 8.40
N ASP A 107 -11.81 -5.49 9.11
CA ASP A 107 -12.13 -4.09 8.86
C ASP A 107 -11.59 -3.62 7.51
N VAL A 108 -10.35 -3.95 7.15
CA VAL A 108 -9.78 -3.59 5.85
C VAL A 108 -10.56 -4.24 4.71
N MET A 109 -10.88 -5.54 4.83
CA MET A 109 -11.67 -6.26 3.83
C MET A 109 -13.06 -5.67 3.64
N ARG A 110 -13.70 -5.23 4.74
CA ARG A 110 -15.04 -4.61 4.72
C ARG A 110 -15.01 -3.20 4.13
N GLU A 111 -14.10 -2.36 4.58
CA GLU A 111 -14.03 -0.94 4.22
C GLU A 111 -13.52 -0.71 2.80
N TYR A 112 -12.55 -1.52 2.37
CA TYR A 112 -11.89 -1.36 1.08
C TYR A 112 -12.28 -2.44 0.07
N LYS A 113 -13.44 -3.10 0.24
CA LYS A 113 -13.90 -4.16 -0.66
C LYS A 113 -13.77 -3.75 -2.14
N GLY A 114 -13.00 -4.52 -2.90
CA GLY A 114 -12.72 -4.28 -4.32
C GLY A 114 -11.66 -3.20 -4.61
N ASN A 115 -11.04 -2.63 -3.58
CA ASN A 115 -10.07 -1.52 -3.66
C ASN A 115 -8.81 -1.75 -2.81
N TYR A 116 -8.54 -2.99 -2.36
CA TYR A 116 -7.29 -3.39 -1.72
C TYR A 116 -6.53 -4.40 -2.59
N ILE A 117 -5.21 -4.47 -2.40
CA ILE A 117 -4.34 -5.49 -2.99
C ILE A 117 -4.10 -6.57 -1.94
N VAL A 118 -4.14 -7.84 -2.36
CA VAL A 118 -3.69 -8.96 -1.54
C VAL A 118 -2.36 -9.46 -2.09
N ALA A 119 -1.33 -9.39 -1.27
CA ALA A 119 -0.07 -10.10 -1.47
C ALA A 119 -0.15 -11.41 -0.68
N VAL A 120 0.34 -12.51 -1.26
CA VAL A 120 0.38 -13.82 -0.60
C VAL A 120 1.80 -14.33 -0.66
N GLU A 121 2.36 -14.67 0.50
CA GLU A 121 3.65 -15.30 0.65
C GLU A 121 3.46 -16.76 1.06
N GLY A 122 4.13 -17.68 0.37
CA GLY A 122 3.98 -19.11 0.59
C GLY A 122 2.84 -19.77 -0.19
N ASN A 123 2.80 -21.10 -0.14
CA ASN A 123 1.78 -21.88 -0.83
C ASN A 123 0.54 -22.10 0.04
N ALA A 124 -0.61 -22.23 -0.61
CA ALA A 124 -1.82 -22.73 0.04
C ALA A 124 -1.71 -24.27 0.20
N PRO A 125 -1.80 -24.82 1.41
CA PRO A 125 -1.90 -26.25 1.62
C PRO A 125 -3.30 -26.73 1.24
N LEU A 126 -3.36 -27.66 0.28
CA LEU A 126 -4.64 -28.24 -0.18
C LEU A 126 -4.88 -29.67 0.33
N ASN A 127 -3.85 -30.31 0.91
CA ASN A 127 -3.96 -31.67 1.41
C ASN A 127 -4.69 -31.70 2.77
N GLU A 128 -5.35 -32.83 3.07
CA GLU A 128 -6.14 -33.02 4.31
C GLU A 128 -7.08 -31.83 4.58
N ASP A 129 -7.84 -31.41 3.56
CA ASP A 129 -8.80 -30.31 3.64
C ASP A 129 -8.21 -28.97 4.15
N GLY A 130 -6.92 -28.72 3.88
CA GLY A 130 -6.23 -27.48 4.26
C GLY A 130 -5.79 -27.43 5.72
N MET A 131 -5.67 -28.58 6.38
CA MET A 131 -5.21 -28.69 7.77
C MET A 131 -3.73 -28.33 7.99
N PHE A 132 -2.89 -28.43 6.96
CA PHE A 132 -1.44 -28.23 7.08
C PHE A 132 -1.03 -26.77 6.97
#